data_AF-A0A8H6H7C0-F1
#
_entry.id   AF-A0A8H6H7C0-F1
#
_cell.length_a   1.000
_cell.length_b   1.000
_cell.length_c   1.000
_cell.angle_alpha   90.00
_cell.angle_beta   90.00
_cell.angle_gamma   90.00
#
_symmetry.space_group_name_H-M   'P 1'
#
loop_
_entity.id
_entity.type
_entity.pdbx_description
1 polymer ?
#
loop_
_entity_poly.entity_id
_entity_poly.type
_entity_poly.pdbx_seq_one_letter_code
_entity_poly.pdbx_strand_id
1 'polypeptide(L)'
;KMEARHHFVAETNTKYDYILHNEKKPRDTIPRLRKPGSEPPQYATSTNEMVEIATKHHEDLQGEYVHEPGSAAAETAKRRALNSLKPRLGARERTRLGRRIRGKDVERAVNDIANGKASGLDGIPIEVWKMLAKEYKTETSKSDEGKPFKSTANIIAIITTVLNDVVRHGVATDTDFAEGW
;
A
#
# COMPACT_ATOMS: atom_id res chain seq x y z
N LYS A 1 -36.05 1.14 -6.92
CA LYS A 1 -34.74 0.43 -6.91
C LYS A 1 -33.79 0.86 -5.78
N MET A 2 -33.81 2.13 -5.32
CA MET A 2 -32.99 2.53 -4.16
C MET A 2 -33.48 1.96 -2.82
N GLU A 3 -34.79 1.92 -2.56
CA GLU A 3 -35.33 1.43 -1.26
C GLU A 3 -35.01 -0.04 -0.97
N ALA A 4 -35.19 -0.93 -1.95
CA ALA A 4 -34.86 -2.35 -1.78
C ALA A 4 -33.37 -2.58 -1.51
N ARG A 5 -32.49 -1.74 -2.08
CA ARG A 5 -31.04 -1.79 -1.81
C ARG A 5 -30.70 -1.19 -0.45
N HIS A 6 -31.41 -0.15 -0.03
CA HIS A 6 -31.25 0.45 1.29
C HIS A 6 -31.60 -0.56 2.39
N HIS A 7 -32.76 -1.22 2.30
CA HIS A 7 -33.20 -2.20 3.28
C HIS A 7 -32.26 -3.41 3.36
N PHE A 8 -31.75 -3.89 2.22
CA PHE A 8 -30.86 -5.06 2.22
C PHE A 8 -29.46 -4.75 2.76
N VAL A 9 -28.92 -3.55 2.51
CA VAL A 9 -27.51 -3.23 2.78
C VAL A 9 -27.34 -2.46 4.11
N ALA A 10 -28.36 -1.72 4.57
CA ALA A 10 -28.33 -0.96 5.83
C ALA A 10 -28.65 -1.78 7.10
N GLU A 11 -28.85 -3.09 6.97
CA GLU A 11 -28.97 -4.03 8.11
C GLU A 11 -27.84 -5.06 8.13
N THR A 12 -26.85 -4.89 7.24
CA THR A 12 -25.67 -5.76 7.14
C THR A 12 -24.45 -4.89 7.42
N ASN A 13 -23.50 -5.37 8.23
CA ASN A 13 -22.21 -4.71 8.58
C ASN A 13 -21.33 -4.41 7.33
N THR A 14 -21.80 -3.53 6.46
CA THR A 14 -21.22 -3.18 5.17
C THR A 14 -20.74 -1.74 5.23
N LYS A 15 -19.84 -1.35 4.32
CA LYS A 15 -19.36 0.04 4.24
C LYS A 15 -20.50 1.06 4.16
N TYR A 16 -21.62 0.69 3.52
CA TYR A 16 -22.80 1.55 3.39
C TYR A 16 -23.50 1.77 4.74
N ASP A 17 -23.72 0.70 5.51
CA ASP A 17 -24.25 0.72 6.87
C ASP A 17 -23.39 1.59 7.80
N TYR A 18 -22.07 1.37 7.80
CA TYR A 18 -21.14 2.21 8.57
C TYR A 18 -21.20 3.70 8.17
N ILE A 19 -21.33 4.03 6.88
CA ILE A 19 -21.44 5.43 6.44
C ILE A 19 -22.76 6.07 6.89
N LEU A 20 -23.84 5.29 6.96
CA LEU A 20 -25.16 5.74 7.38
C LEU A 20 -25.19 6.01 8.90
N HIS A 21 -24.59 5.12 9.69
CA HIS A 21 -24.62 5.16 11.16
C HIS A 21 -23.44 5.90 11.80
N ASN A 22 -22.38 6.20 11.06
CA ASN A 22 -21.31 7.06 11.56
C ASN A 22 -21.85 8.46 11.82
N GLU A 23 -21.71 8.92 13.06
CA GLU A 23 -21.98 10.30 13.44
C GLU A 23 -21.17 11.25 12.54
N LYS A 24 -21.88 12.06 11.75
CA LYS A 24 -21.25 13.12 10.95
C LYS A 24 -20.89 14.27 11.87
N LYS A 25 -19.80 14.10 12.62
CA LYS A 25 -19.27 15.18 13.44
C LYS A 25 -19.06 16.42 12.56
N PRO A 26 -19.47 17.61 13.03
CA PRO A 26 -19.11 18.85 12.36
C PRO A 26 -17.61 18.84 12.09
N ARG A 27 -17.21 19.16 10.86
CA ARG A 27 -15.77 19.26 10.56
C ARG A 27 -15.20 20.37 11.42
N ASP A 28 -14.12 20.08 12.15
CA ASP A 28 -13.35 21.12 12.82
C ASP A 28 -12.85 22.09 11.75
N THR A 29 -13.35 23.32 11.79
CA THR A 29 -12.93 24.39 10.91
C THR A 29 -11.77 25.11 11.55
N ILE A 30 -10.62 25.15 10.87
CA ILE A 30 -9.49 25.98 11.26
C ILE A 30 -9.79 27.40 10.73
N PRO A 31 -10.09 28.38 11.58
CA PRO A 31 -10.59 29.68 11.13
C PRO A 31 -9.50 30.56 10.52
N ARG A 32 -8.24 30.36 10.95
CA ARG A 32 -7.07 31.09 10.47
C ARG A 32 -5.79 30.35 10.84
N LEU A 33 -4.74 30.54 10.05
CA LEU A 33 -3.40 30.01 10.31
C LEU A 33 -2.41 31.15 10.53
N ARG A 34 -1.52 31.04 11.51
CA ARG A 34 -0.49 32.06 11.76
C ARG A 34 0.59 31.97 10.68
N LYS A 35 0.98 33.12 10.12
CA LYS A 35 2.09 33.21 9.17
C LYS A 35 3.43 33.00 9.91
N PRO A 36 4.27 32.03 9.50
CA PRO A 36 5.58 31.80 10.09
C PRO A 36 6.45 33.07 10.05
N GLY A 37 7.18 33.37 11.12
CA GLY A 37 8.15 34.48 11.15
C GLY A 37 7.58 35.90 11.13
N SER A 38 6.26 36.08 11.29
CA SER A 38 5.64 37.42 11.33
C SER A 38 5.71 38.05 12.72
N GLU A 39 6.31 39.26 12.79
CA GLU A 39 6.24 40.17 13.94
C GLU A 39 5.79 41.57 13.49
N PRO A 40 4.62 42.08 13.95
CA PRO A 40 3.64 41.42 14.82
C PRO A 40 2.96 40.20 14.15
N PRO A 41 2.34 39.29 14.93
CA PRO A 41 1.71 38.08 14.39
C PRO A 41 0.64 38.38 13.34
N GLN A 42 0.87 37.90 12.12
CA GLN A 42 -0.10 37.96 11.02
C GLN A 42 -0.77 36.60 10.82
N TYR A 43 -2.00 36.63 10.31
CA TYR A 43 -2.82 35.43 10.11
C TYR A 43 -3.37 35.38 8.69
N ALA A 44 -3.32 34.19 8.09
CA ALA A 44 -4.01 33.85 6.85
C ALA A 44 -5.43 33.38 7.18
N THR A 45 -6.43 33.93 6.50
CA THR A 45 -7.84 33.54 6.62
C THR A 45 -8.37 32.88 5.34
N SER A 46 -7.68 33.07 4.21
CA SER A 46 -7.99 32.41 2.94
C SER A 46 -7.54 30.96 2.96
N THR A 47 -8.41 30.03 2.55
CA THR A 47 -8.10 28.59 2.49
C THR A 47 -6.85 28.30 1.66
N ASN A 48 -6.70 28.96 0.51
CA ASN A 48 -5.54 28.72 -0.37
C ASN A 48 -4.23 29.11 0.31
N GLU A 49 -4.21 30.26 0.99
CA GLU A 49 -3.04 30.75 1.70
C GLU A 49 -2.71 29.88 2.93
N MET A 50 -3.74 29.40 3.64
CA MET A 50 -3.55 28.44 4.74
C MET A 50 -2.95 27.12 4.24
N VAL A 51 -3.41 26.62 3.07
CA VAL A 51 -2.86 25.41 2.45
C VAL A 51 -1.41 25.63 2.05
N GLU A 52 -1.07 26.74 1.41
CA GLU A 52 0.32 27.05 1.04
C GLU A 52 1.26 27.10 2.24
N ILE A 53 0.84 27.75 3.33
CA ILE A 53 1.62 27.80 4.58
C ILE A 53 1.79 26.40 5.18
N ALA A 54 0.72 25.59 5.21
CA ALA A 54 0.79 24.23 5.74
C ALA A 54 1.66 23.31 4.88
N THR A 55 1.52 23.38 3.55
CA THR A 55 2.35 22.64 2.59
C THR A 55 3.81 22.97 2.79
N LYS A 56 4.17 24.26 2.78
CA LYS A 56 5.55 24.70 2.99
C LYS A 56 6.11 24.23 4.32
N HIS A 57 5.33 24.35 5.40
CA HIS A 57 5.76 23.86 6.71
C HIS A 57 6.05 22.36 6.71
N HIS A 58 5.20 21.55 6.05
CA HIS A 58 5.42 20.12 5.94
C HIS A 58 6.59 19.75 5.02
N GLU A 59 6.78 20.47 3.91
CA GLU A 59 7.93 20.32 3.02
C GLU A 59 9.25 20.64 3.75
N ASP A 60 9.29 21.74 4.50
CA ASP A 60 10.45 22.14 5.30
C ASP A 60 10.76 21.08 6.36
N LEU A 61 9.74 20.59 7.08
CA LEU A 61 9.87 19.51 8.06
C LEU A 61 10.33 18.19 7.42
N GLN A 62 9.87 17.88 6.22
CA GLN A 62 10.29 16.67 5.52
C GLN A 62 11.73 16.82 5.04
N GLY A 63 12.11 17.97 4.48
CA GLY A 63 13.46 18.24 3.99
C GLY A 63 14.53 18.23 5.08
N GLU A 64 14.21 18.66 6.30
CA GLU A 64 15.18 18.72 7.43
C GLU A 64 15.74 17.34 7.82
N TYR A 65 15.00 16.26 7.56
CA TYR A 65 15.40 14.88 7.93
C TYR A 65 15.70 13.98 6.73
N VAL A 66 15.68 14.51 5.50
CA VAL A 66 16.03 13.75 4.31
C VAL A 66 17.54 13.71 4.18
N HIS A 67 18.14 12.60 4.60
CA HIS A 67 19.47 12.25 4.12
C HIS A 67 19.36 11.79 2.66
N GLU A 68 20.27 12.24 1.80
CA GLU A 68 20.37 11.71 0.44
C GLU A 68 20.41 10.18 0.48
N PRO A 69 19.56 9.48 -0.31
CA PRO A 69 19.58 8.04 -0.41
C PRO A 69 21.00 7.53 -0.70
N GLY A 70 21.49 6.60 0.12
CA GLY A 70 22.84 6.05 -0.01
C GLY A 70 23.97 6.87 0.63
N SER A 71 23.68 8.04 1.22
CA SER A 71 24.68 8.80 1.98
C SER A 71 25.15 8.04 3.23
N ALA A 72 26.38 8.31 3.67
CA ALA A 72 26.93 7.72 4.89
C ALA A 72 26.09 8.05 6.15
N ALA A 73 25.47 9.24 6.17
CA ALA A 73 24.54 9.64 7.22
C ALA A 73 23.26 8.79 7.22
N ALA A 74 22.66 8.56 6.05
CA ALA A 74 21.49 7.70 5.88
C ALA A 74 21.77 6.26 6.36
N GLU A 75 22.88 5.68 5.95
CA GLU A 75 23.25 4.31 6.37
C GLU A 75 23.55 4.22 7.87
N THR A 76 24.13 5.27 8.47
CA THR A 76 24.34 5.33 9.92
C THR A 76 23.03 5.42 10.68
N ALA A 77 22.10 6.27 10.23
CA ALA A 77 20.77 6.40 10.82
C ALA A 77 19.97 5.08 10.71
N LYS A 78 20.00 4.44 9.53
CA LYS A 78 19.40 3.12 9.29
C LYS A 78 19.96 2.05 10.21
N ARG A 79 21.28 1.97 10.38
CA ARG A 79 21.92 1.03 11.33
C ARG A 79 21.51 1.32 12.77
N ARG A 80 21.44 2.59 13.17
CA ARG A 80 21.00 2.99 14.51
C ARG A 80 19.56 2.57 14.78
N ALA A 81 18.65 2.80 13.84
CA ALA A 81 17.26 2.37 13.92
C ALA A 81 17.12 0.84 13.98
N LEU A 82 17.83 0.10 13.12
CA LEU A 82 17.82 -1.36 13.14
C LEU A 82 18.38 -1.94 14.46
N ASN A 83 19.32 -1.25 15.09
CA ASN A 83 19.91 -1.67 16.36
C ASN A 83 19.03 -1.36 17.58
N SER A 84 18.10 -0.41 17.49
CA SER A 84 17.17 -0.10 18.58
C SER A 84 15.99 -1.08 18.66
N LEU A 85 15.66 -1.77 17.56
CA LEU A 85 14.57 -2.74 17.51
C LEU A 85 14.86 -3.97 18.40
N LYS A 86 14.07 -4.11 19.47
CA LYS A 86 14.03 -5.28 20.36
C LYS A 86 12.57 -5.69 20.57
N PRO A 87 12.21 -6.99 20.54
CA PRO A 87 13.09 -8.16 20.38
C PRO A 87 13.56 -8.40 18.93
N ARG A 88 14.70 -9.08 18.78
CA ARG A 88 15.20 -9.54 17.46
C ARG A 88 14.57 -10.89 17.10
N LEU A 89 14.48 -11.17 15.81
CA LEU A 89 13.95 -12.43 15.30
C LEU A 89 14.76 -13.63 15.84
N GLY A 90 14.05 -14.61 16.41
CA GLY A 90 14.63 -15.87 16.85
C GLY A 90 15.20 -16.69 15.69
N ALA A 91 16.04 -17.69 15.99
CA ALA A 91 16.63 -18.56 14.97
C ALA A 91 15.57 -19.21 14.06
N ARG A 92 14.47 -19.71 14.66
CA ARG A 92 13.35 -20.32 13.93
C ARG A 92 12.68 -19.34 12.97
N GLU A 93 12.51 -18.08 13.36
CA GLU A 93 11.84 -17.06 12.56
C GLU A 93 12.73 -16.59 11.41
N ARG A 94 14.04 -16.44 11.65
CA ARG A 94 15.03 -16.17 10.59
C ARG A 94 15.04 -17.29 9.56
N THR A 95 15.09 -18.55 10.00
CA THR A 95 14.99 -19.70 9.09
C THR A 95 13.66 -19.72 8.34
N ARG A 96 12.55 -19.29 8.95
CA ARG A 96 11.24 -19.20 8.28
C ARG A 96 11.22 -18.11 7.22
N LEU A 97 11.77 -16.92 7.52
CA LEU A 97 11.82 -15.78 6.60
C LEU A 97 12.80 -15.99 5.45
N GLY A 98 13.87 -16.74 5.64
CA GLY A 98 14.81 -17.11 4.58
C GLY A 98 14.33 -18.23 3.65
N ARG A 99 13.10 -18.73 3.80
CA ARG A 99 12.57 -19.77 2.91
C ARG A 99 12.19 -19.18 1.56
N ARG A 100 12.39 -19.99 0.52
CA ARG A 100 11.89 -19.69 -0.83
C ARG A 100 10.38 -19.45 -0.80
N ILE A 101 9.94 -18.39 -1.47
CA ILE A 101 8.52 -18.05 -1.61
C ILE A 101 7.87 -19.10 -2.51
N ARG A 102 6.77 -19.71 -2.04
CA ARG A 102 6.03 -20.72 -2.81
C ARG A 102 4.83 -20.09 -3.49
N GLY A 103 4.37 -20.70 -4.59
CA GLY A 103 3.16 -20.25 -5.29
C GLY A 103 1.92 -20.16 -4.40
N LYS A 104 1.78 -21.08 -3.43
CA LYS A 104 0.68 -21.01 -2.43
C LYS A 104 0.76 -19.80 -1.51
N ASP A 105 1.98 -19.32 -1.21
CA ASP A 105 2.15 -18.13 -0.38
C ASP A 105 1.73 -16.87 -1.17
N VAL A 106 2.04 -16.83 -2.47
CA VAL A 106 1.60 -15.75 -3.39
C VAL A 106 0.10 -15.81 -3.66
N GLU A 107 -0.47 -17.00 -3.93
CA GLU A 107 -1.92 -17.18 -4.13
C GLU A 107 -2.70 -16.70 -2.90
N ARG A 108 -2.24 -17.06 -1.70
CA ARG A 108 -2.84 -16.57 -0.45
C ARG A 108 -2.75 -15.04 -0.37
N ALA A 109 -1.56 -14.46 -0.58
CA ALA A 109 -1.36 -13.02 -0.50
C ALA A 109 -2.26 -12.25 -1.49
N VAL A 110 -2.35 -12.69 -2.75
CA VAL A 110 -3.21 -12.07 -3.77
C VAL A 110 -4.68 -12.10 -3.34
N ASN A 111 -5.15 -13.21 -2.77
CA ASN A 111 -6.53 -13.35 -2.33
C ASN A 111 -6.85 -12.50 -1.08
N ASP A 112 -5.92 -12.40 -0.14
CA ASP A 112 -6.09 -11.71 1.14
C ASP A 112 -6.11 -10.18 1.02
N ILE A 113 -5.51 -9.61 -0.04
CA ILE A 113 -5.52 -8.16 -0.25
C ILE A 113 -6.97 -7.69 -0.48
N ALA A 114 -7.42 -6.70 0.29
CA ALA A 114 -8.79 -6.19 0.16
C ALA A 114 -9.03 -5.49 -1.19
N ASN A 115 -10.24 -5.66 -1.73
CA ASN A 115 -10.68 -4.94 -2.93
C ASN A 115 -10.92 -3.46 -2.64
N GLY A 116 -10.85 -2.61 -3.67
CA GLY A 116 -11.12 -1.17 -3.59
C GLY A 116 -10.04 -0.37 -2.86
N LYS A 117 -8.83 -0.91 -2.76
CA LYS A 117 -7.64 -0.16 -2.34
C LYS A 117 -7.10 0.65 -3.51
N ALA A 118 -6.42 1.75 -3.20
CA ALA A 118 -5.73 2.54 -4.21
C ALA A 118 -4.73 1.65 -4.97
N SER A 119 -4.66 1.80 -6.28
CA SER A 119 -3.65 1.16 -7.11
C SER A 119 -2.27 1.73 -6.81
N GLY A 120 -1.23 0.96 -7.15
CA GLY A 120 0.15 1.42 -7.07
C GLY A 120 0.48 2.46 -8.14
N LEU A 121 1.77 2.77 -8.29
CA LEU A 121 2.28 3.71 -9.31
C LEU A 121 1.93 3.28 -10.74
N ASP A 122 1.75 1.99 -10.97
CA ASP A 122 1.33 1.41 -12.26
C ASP A 122 -0.15 1.66 -12.59
N GLY A 123 -0.95 2.14 -11.63
CA GLY A 123 -2.38 2.32 -11.78
C GLY A 123 -3.17 1.01 -11.88
N ILE A 124 -2.54 -0.15 -11.71
CA ILE A 124 -3.20 -1.45 -11.87
C ILE A 124 -3.90 -1.84 -10.56
N PRO A 125 -5.23 -2.00 -10.56
CA PRO A 125 -5.96 -2.36 -9.35
C PRO A 125 -5.80 -3.86 -9.03
N ILE A 126 -5.86 -4.20 -7.74
CA ILE A 126 -5.66 -5.59 -7.27
C ILE A 126 -6.65 -6.59 -7.88
N GLU A 127 -7.84 -6.13 -8.24
CA GLU A 127 -8.89 -6.89 -8.88
C GLU A 127 -8.44 -7.50 -10.21
N VAL A 128 -7.54 -6.83 -10.95
CA VAL A 128 -6.96 -7.37 -12.19
C VAL A 128 -6.11 -8.60 -11.88
N TRP A 129 -5.23 -8.51 -10.88
CA TRP A 129 -4.38 -9.63 -10.47
C TRP A 129 -5.20 -10.83 -9.96
N LYS A 130 -6.25 -10.57 -9.17
CA LYS A 130 -7.19 -11.60 -8.72
C LYS A 130 -7.97 -12.25 -9.87
N MET A 131 -8.39 -11.46 -10.85
CA MET A 131 -9.09 -11.94 -12.04
C MET A 131 -8.21 -12.90 -12.84
N LEU A 132 -6.98 -12.50 -13.15
CA LEU A 132 -6.02 -13.32 -13.91
C LEU A 132 -5.70 -14.64 -13.18
N ALA A 133 -5.51 -14.58 -11.85
CA ALA A 133 -5.28 -15.78 -11.05
C ALA A 133 -6.48 -16.74 -11.09
N LYS A 134 -7.70 -16.21 -11.02
CA LYS A 134 -8.95 -16.99 -11.10
C LYS A 134 -9.17 -17.60 -12.49
N GLU A 135 -8.89 -16.84 -13.54
CA GLU A 135 -9.04 -17.29 -14.93
C GLU A 135 -8.12 -18.47 -15.21
N TYR A 136 -6.82 -18.35 -14.87
CA TYR A 136 -5.86 -19.44 -15.03
C TYR A 136 -6.30 -20.72 -14.29
N LYS A 137 -6.76 -20.58 -13.03
CA LYS A 137 -7.24 -21.70 -12.22
C LYS A 137 -8.47 -22.39 -12.83
N THR A 138 -9.38 -21.61 -13.41
CA THR A 138 -10.58 -22.11 -14.05
C THR A 138 -10.25 -22.87 -15.34
N GLU A 139 -9.32 -22.35 -16.15
CA GLU A 139 -8.89 -23.02 -17.38
C GLU A 139 -8.11 -24.31 -17.09
N THR A 140 -7.28 -24.32 -16.05
CA THR A 140 -6.60 -25.55 -15.61
C THR A 140 -7.60 -26.63 -15.19
N SER A 141 -8.62 -26.28 -14.39
CA SER A 141 -9.67 -27.25 -14.03
C SER A 141 -10.46 -27.77 -15.24
N LYS A 142 -10.75 -26.92 -16.24
CA LYS A 142 -11.41 -27.38 -17.47
C LYS A 142 -10.53 -28.34 -18.27
N SER A 143 -9.22 -28.11 -18.32
CA SER A 143 -8.28 -29.02 -18.96
C SER A 143 -8.23 -30.38 -18.29
N ASP A 144 -8.28 -30.42 -16.95
CA ASP A 144 -8.34 -31.65 -16.18
C ASP A 144 -9.64 -32.45 -16.46
N GLU A 145 -10.72 -31.76 -16.84
CA GLU A 145 -11.98 -32.35 -17.32
C GLU A 145 -11.95 -32.77 -18.82
N GLY A 146 -10.79 -32.72 -19.48
CA GLY A 146 -10.63 -33.11 -20.88
C GLY A 146 -11.07 -32.07 -21.91
N LYS A 147 -11.35 -30.82 -21.49
CA LYS A 147 -11.63 -29.70 -22.42
C LYS A 147 -10.31 -29.10 -22.93
N PRO A 148 -10.27 -28.53 -24.14
CA PRO A 148 -9.05 -27.91 -24.65
C PRO A 148 -8.63 -26.73 -23.76
N PHE A 149 -7.39 -26.74 -23.28
CA PHE A 149 -6.82 -25.66 -22.48
C PHE A 149 -6.66 -24.40 -23.32
N LYS A 150 -7.33 -23.31 -22.93
CA LYS A 150 -7.06 -22.00 -23.50
C LYS A 150 -5.83 -21.42 -22.82
N SER A 151 -4.79 -21.12 -23.61
CA SER A 151 -3.55 -20.52 -23.11
C SER A 151 -3.85 -19.23 -22.35
N THR A 152 -3.66 -19.25 -21.04
CA THR A 152 -3.84 -18.12 -20.13
C THR A 152 -2.57 -17.93 -19.31
N ALA A 153 -2.29 -16.70 -18.89
CA ALA A 153 -1.08 -16.38 -18.14
C ALA A 153 -1.15 -16.93 -16.71
N ASN A 154 -0.18 -17.75 -16.31
CA ASN A 154 -0.04 -18.20 -14.93
C ASN A 154 0.58 -17.08 -14.07
N ILE A 155 -0.24 -16.12 -13.67
CA ILE A 155 0.23 -14.94 -12.95
C ILE A 155 0.88 -15.30 -11.61
N ILE A 156 0.40 -16.33 -10.92
CA ILE A 156 0.96 -16.78 -9.65
C ILE A 156 2.39 -17.29 -9.86
N ALA A 157 2.64 -18.06 -10.91
CA ALA A 157 3.99 -18.53 -11.24
C ALA A 157 4.92 -17.39 -11.65
N ILE A 158 4.43 -16.42 -12.43
CA ILE A 158 5.20 -15.24 -12.84
C ILE A 158 5.64 -14.44 -11.61
N ILE A 159 4.69 -14.04 -10.75
CA ILE A 159 4.99 -13.27 -9.52
C ILE A 159 5.93 -14.07 -8.60
N THR A 160 5.68 -15.37 -8.42
CA THR A 160 6.55 -16.22 -7.58
C THR A 160 7.97 -16.28 -8.12
N THR A 161 8.15 -16.30 -9.44
CA THR A 161 9.46 -16.33 -10.08
C THR A 161 10.19 -15.02 -9.86
N VAL A 162 9.55 -13.89 -10.15
CA VAL A 162 10.12 -12.55 -9.97
C VAL A 162 10.49 -12.30 -8.51
N LEU A 163 9.61 -12.61 -7.56
CA LEU A 163 9.90 -12.39 -6.14
C LEU A 163 11.09 -13.24 -5.66
N ASN A 164 11.20 -14.49 -6.10
CA ASN A 164 12.35 -15.33 -5.74
C ASN A 164 13.65 -14.87 -6.41
N ASP A 165 13.56 -14.29 -7.61
CA ASP A 165 14.69 -13.68 -8.29
C ASP A 165 15.21 -12.48 -7.50
N VAL A 166 14.32 -11.56 -7.10
CA VAL A 166 14.65 -10.42 -6.24
C VAL A 166 15.23 -10.87 -4.89
N VAL A 167 14.66 -11.91 -4.26
CA VAL A 167 15.20 -12.44 -3.00
C VAL A 167 16.61 -13.01 -3.18
N ARG A 168 16.93 -13.58 -4.34
CA ARG A 168 18.24 -14.21 -4.61
C ARG A 168 19.30 -13.20 -5.07
N HIS A 169 18.91 -12.26 -5.91
CA HIS A 169 19.83 -11.38 -6.64
C HIS A 169 19.78 -9.93 -6.16
N GLY A 170 18.77 -9.57 -5.36
CA GLY A 170 18.48 -8.18 -5.02
C GLY A 170 17.67 -7.48 -6.11
N VAL A 171 17.47 -6.18 -5.93
CA VAL A 171 16.81 -5.30 -6.91
C VAL A 171 17.89 -4.66 -7.77
N ALA A 172 17.63 -4.50 -9.07
CA ALA A 172 18.55 -3.83 -9.98
C ALA A 172 18.70 -2.35 -9.60
N THR A 173 19.93 -1.84 -9.57
CA THR A 173 20.27 -0.50 -9.06
C THR A 173 19.81 0.64 -9.97
N ASP A 174 19.47 0.32 -11.22
CA ASP A 174 18.96 1.23 -12.24
C ASP A 174 17.42 1.25 -12.30
N THR A 175 16.76 0.63 -11.33
CA THR A 175 15.30 0.58 -11.27
C THR A 175 14.76 1.21 -9.99
N ASP A 176 13.64 1.92 -10.12
CA ASP A 176 12.91 2.52 -9.01
C ASP A 176 12.04 1.48 -8.27
N PHE A 177 12.28 0.18 -8.49
CA PHE A 177 11.46 -0.90 -7.92
C PHE A 177 11.49 -0.92 -6.38
N ALA A 178 12.61 -0.49 -5.78
CA ALA A 178 12.76 -0.37 -4.32
C ALA A 178 12.36 1.01 -3.79
N GLU A 179 12.05 1.96 -4.67
CA GLU A 179 11.54 3.27 -4.28
C GLU A 179 10.05 3.12 -3.97
N GLY A 180 9.76 2.92 -2.69
CA GLY A 180 8.39 2.93 -2.17
C GLY A 180 7.82 4.35 -2.10
N TRP A 181 6.51 4.43 -1.83
CA TRP A 181 5.85 5.64 -1.36
C TRP A 181 6.33 6.03 0.05
#